data_AF-A0A803MJS0-F1
#
_entry.id   AF-A0A803MJS0-F1
#
_cell.length_a   1.000
_cell.length_b   1.000
_cell.length_c   1.000
_cell.angle_alpha   90.00
_cell.angle_beta   90.00
_cell.angle_gamma   90.00
#
_symmetry.space_group_name_H-M   'P 1'
#
loop_
_entity.id
_entity.type
_entity.pdbx_description
1 polymer ?
#
loop_
_entity_poly.entity_id
_entity_poly.type
_entity_poly.pdbx_seq_one_letter_code
_entity_poly.pdbx_strand_id
1 'polypeptide(L)'
;MEGFIRNIIFYEQSHHYPNDNSYFADYVLFLDELIDTREDVQILVQHGIMENCVGSNDDVATIVNRLTKYISIRRNFYYYDISQRLNAHANAQMNRWMAILRKDYFNHPWSITSVVYLVVILILTVLQVYTGFKS
;
A
#
# COMPACT_ATOMS: atom_id res chain seq x y z
N MET A 1 17.91 4.74 -16.02
CA MET A 1 17.94 4.36 -14.59
C MET A 1 17.66 2.86 -14.42
N GLU A 2 16.52 2.35 -14.91
CA GLU A 2 16.14 0.93 -14.76
C GLU A 2 17.20 -0.09 -15.21
N GLY A 3 17.84 0.12 -16.37
CA GLY A 3 18.86 -0.80 -16.89
C GLY A 3 20.10 -0.93 -16.00
N PHE A 4 20.51 0.15 -15.34
CA PHE A 4 21.63 0.14 -14.40
C PHE A 4 21.29 -0.64 -13.13
N ILE A 5 20.10 -0.39 -12.56
CA ILE A 5 19.60 -1.11 -11.38
C ILE A 5 19.47 -2.60 -11.66
N ARG A 6 18.91 -2.98 -12.83
CA ARG A 6 18.85 -4.38 -13.26
C ARG A 6 20.22 -5.01 -13.38
N ASN A 7 21.20 -4.30 -13.94
CA ASN A 7 22.56 -4.81 -14.05
C ASN A 7 23.18 -5.10 -12.68
N ILE A 8 22.92 -4.25 -11.67
CA ILE A 8 23.35 -4.50 -10.29
C ILE A 8 22.66 -5.75 -9.74
N ILE A 9 21.35 -5.89 -9.90
CA ILE A 9 20.60 -7.07 -9.43
C ILE A 9 21.15 -8.35 -10.06
N PHE A 10 21.37 -8.37 -11.39
CA PHE A 10 21.93 -9.53 -12.07
C PHE A 10 23.37 -9.83 -11.64
N TYR A 11 24.19 -8.80 -11.45
CA TYR A 11 25.54 -8.96 -10.92
C TYR A 11 25.51 -9.61 -9.53
N GLU A 12 24.66 -9.12 -8.65
CA GLU A 12 24.53 -9.62 -7.28
C GLU A 12 24.02 -11.08 -7.26
N GLN A 13 23.01 -11.39 -8.07
CA GLN A 13 22.45 -12.75 -8.18
C GLN A 13 23.43 -13.75 -8.83
N SER A 14 24.25 -13.32 -9.78
CA SER A 14 25.23 -14.18 -10.45
C SER A 14 26.49 -14.45 -9.62
N HIS A 15 26.96 -13.46 -8.85
CA HIS A 15 28.23 -13.56 -8.10
C HIS A 15 28.05 -14.06 -6.67
N HIS A 16 26.89 -13.83 -6.03
CA HIS A 16 26.62 -14.29 -4.66
C HIS A 16 25.78 -15.58 -4.61
N TYR A 17 25.81 -16.37 -5.68
CA TYR A 17 25.31 -17.74 -5.67
C TYR A 17 26.44 -18.68 -5.19
N PRO A 18 26.30 -19.43 -4.07
CA PRO A 18 25.09 -19.77 -3.32
C PRO A 18 24.96 -19.08 -1.94
N ASN A 19 25.83 -18.13 -1.58
CA ASN A 19 25.91 -17.59 -0.21
C ASN A 19 24.80 -16.58 0.19
N ASP A 20 23.72 -16.46 -0.59
CA ASP A 20 22.52 -15.64 -0.28
C ASP A 20 22.74 -14.15 0.07
N ASN A 21 23.89 -13.58 -0.28
CA ASN A 21 24.14 -12.15 -0.10
C ASN A 21 23.57 -11.34 -1.27
N SER A 22 22.24 -11.27 -1.37
CA SER A 22 21.53 -10.43 -2.36
C SER A 22 20.78 -9.27 -1.70
N TYR A 23 21.50 -8.47 -0.89
CA TYR A 23 20.93 -7.37 -0.12
C TYR A 23 20.25 -6.31 -0.99
N PHE A 24 20.81 -5.98 -2.15
CA PHE A 24 20.24 -4.96 -3.02
C PHE A 24 19.00 -5.48 -3.75
N ALA A 25 19.05 -6.71 -4.28
CA ALA A 25 17.88 -7.34 -4.88
C ALA A 25 16.74 -7.53 -3.85
N ASP A 26 17.06 -7.98 -2.64
CA ASP A 26 16.09 -8.13 -1.55
C ASP A 26 15.51 -6.78 -1.12
N TYR A 27 16.31 -5.72 -1.13
CA TYR A 27 15.79 -4.37 -0.85
C TYR A 27 14.82 -3.89 -1.92
N VAL A 28 15.10 -4.15 -3.20
CA VAL A 28 14.19 -3.79 -4.30
C VAL A 28 12.89 -4.60 -4.23
N LEU A 29 12.96 -5.88 -3.87
CA LEU A 29 11.78 -6.71 -3.61
C LEU A 29 10.98 -6.20 -2.39
N PHE A 30 11.66 -5.81 -1.32
CA PHE A 30 11.01 -5.19 -0.17
C PHE A 30 10.27 -3.91 -0.57
N LEU A 31 10.89 -3.04 -1.37
CA LEU A 31 10.24 -1.81 -1.83
C LEU A 31 8.97 -2.07 -2.67
N ASP A 32 8.96 -3.14 -3.47
CA ASP A 32 7.80 -3.58 -4.25
C ASP A 32 6.66 -4.11 -3.38
N GLU A 33 6.97 -4.77 -2.25
CA GLU A 33 5.95 -5.12 -1.26
C GLU A 33 5.33 -3.88 -0.59
N LEU A 34 6.06 -2.76 -0.52
CA LEU A 34 5.58 -1.51 0.06
C LEU A 34 4.88 -0.58 -0.95
N ILE A 35 5.22 -0.68 -2.24
CA ILE A 35 4.81 0.26 -3.27
C ILE A 35 4.17 -0.52 -4.41
N ASP A 36 2.83 -0.43 -4.52
CA ASP A 36 2.10 -0.91 -5.70
C ASP A 36 1.52 0.26 -6.50
N THR A 37 1.15 1.34 -5.80
CA THR A 37 0.46 2.51 -6.35
C THR A 37 1.20 3.82 -6.06
N ARG A 38 0.81 4.89 -6.78
CA ARG A 38 1.34 6.24 -6.53
C ARG A 38 0.96 6.75 -5.12
N GLU A 39 -0.15 6.29 -4.58
CA GLU A 39 -0.63 6.63 -3.23
C GLU A 39 0.33 6.07 -2.17
N ASP A 40 0.85 4.86 -2.37
CA ASP A 40 1.84 4.26 -1.46
C ASP A 40 3.12 5.09 -1.43
N VAL A 41 3.62 5.48 -2.60
CA VAL A 41 4.78 6.38 -2.71
C VAL A 41 4.52 7.71 -2.01
N GLN A 42 3.32 8.29 -2.19
CA GLN A 42 2.95 9.53 -1.55
C GLN A 42 2.99 9.43 -0.02
N ILE A 43 2.44 8.35 0.54
CA ILE A 43 2.42 8.12 1.99
C ILE A 43 3.86 7.97 2.51
N LEU A 44 4.69 7.17 1.84
CA LEU A 44 6.08 6.96 2.25
C LEU A 44 6.90 8.26 2.21
N VAL A 45 6.72 9.07 1.18
CA VAL A 45 7.39 10.38 1.06
C VAL A 45 6.90 11.35 2.12
N GLN A 46 5.58 11.42 2.36
CA GLN A 46 4.99 12.31 3.36
C GLN A 46 5.47 12.00 4.78
N HIS A 47 5.71 10.72 5.08
CA HIS A 47 6.25 10.29 6.37
C HIS A 47 7.78 10.31 6.44
N GLY A 48 8.46 10.78 5.38
CA GLY A 48 9.92 10.86 5.33
C GLY A 48 10.62 9.50 5.28
N ILE A 49 9.90 8.45 4.90
CA ILE A 49 10.43 7.08 4.77
C ILE A 49 11.23 6.94 3.46
N MET A 50 10.83 7.68 2.42
CA MET A 50 11.49 7.71 1.12
C MET A 50 11.57 9.16 0.61
N GLU A 51 12.58 9.46 -0.20
CA GLU A 51 12.65 10.70 -0.97
C GLU A 51 12.31 10.41 -2.44
N ASN A 52 11.45 11.23 -3.05
CA ASN A 52 11.15 11.11 -4.48
C ASN A 52 12.23 11.81 -5.30
N CYS A 53 13.16 11.01 -5.84
CA CYS A 53 14.24 11.48 -6.71
C CYS A 53 13.96 11.28 -8.21
N VAL A 54 12.79 10.75 -8.57
CA VAL A 54 12.44 10.37 -9.96
C VAL A 54 11.57 11.44 -10.62
N GLY A 55 10.81 12.21 -9.83
CA GLY A 55 9.97 13.31 -10.30
C GLY A 55 8.53 13.15 -9.82
N SER A 56 7.77 12.23 -10.43
CA SER A 56 6.39 11.91 -10.03
C SER A 56 6.32 10.66 -9.17
N ASN A 57 5.36 10.61 -8.25
CA ASN A 57 5.08 9.40 -7.47
C ASN A 57 4.65 8.23 -8.37
N ASP A 58 4.01 8.53 -9.49
CA ASP A 58 3.59 7.55 -10.50
C ASP A 58 4.79 6.90 -11.21
N ASP A 59 5.82 7.71 -11.51
CA ASP A 59 7.05 7.23 -12.12
C ASP A 59 7.82 6.32 -11.16
N VAL A 60 7.84 6.66 -9.85
CA VAL A 60 8.46 5.82 -8.82
C VAL A 60 7.77 4.45 -8.75
N ALA A 61 6.44 4.42 -8.60
CA ALA A 61 5.68 3.17 -8.53
C ALA A 61 5.87 2.32 -9.80
N THR A 62 5.83 2.97 -10.97
CA THR A 62 6.05 2.30 -12.25
C THR A 62 7.45 1.68 -12.35
N ILE A 63 8.49 2.38 -11.91
CA ILE A 63 9.88 1.88 -11.95
C ILE A 63 10.04 0.69 -11.01
N VAL A 64 9.55 0.79 -9.77
CA VAL A 64 9.64 -0.28 -8.76
C VAL A 64 8.97 -1.56 -9.29
N ASN A 65 7.71 -1.47 -9.70
CA ASN A 65 6.93 -2.62 -10.20
C ASN A 65 7.56 -3.24 -11.47
N ARG A 66 8.21 -2.43 -12.31
CA ARG A 66 8.92 -2.95 -13.48
C ARG A 66 10.19 -3.67 -13.10
N LEU A 67 10.97 -3.15 -12.14
CA LEU A 67 12.26 -3.71 -11.73
C LEU A 67 12.09 -5.12 -11.15
N THR A 68 11.05 -5.35 -10.37
CA THR A 68 10.76 -6.61 -9.68
C THR A 68 10.20 -7.72 -10.56
N LYS A 69 9.59 -7.38 -11.70
CA LYS A 69 8.97 -8.34 -12.66
C LYS A 69 9.83 -9.53 -13.11
N TYR A 70 11.15 -9.48 -12.91
CA TYR A 70 12.08 -10.55 -13.31
C TYR A 70 13.09 -10.92 -12.23
N ILE A 71 12.91 -10.45 -10.99
CA ILE A 71 13.81 -10.78 -9.89
C ILE A 71 13.40 -12.16 -9.35
N SER A 72 14.33 -13.11 -9.35
CA SER A 72 14.10 -14.41 -8.70
C SER A 72 14.10 -14.25 -7.18
N ILE A 73 12.99 -14.62 -6.55
CA ILE A 73 12.86 -14.65 -5.09
C ILE A 73 13.74 -15.79 -4.56
N ARG A 74 14.73 -15.45 -3.72
CA ARG A 74 15.63 -16.42 -3.08
C ARG A 74 15.00 -16.93 -1.78
N ARG A 75 15.42 -18.12 -1.32
CA ARG A 75 14.88 -18.75 -0.10
C ARG A 75 15.16 -17.94 1.17
N ASN A 76 16.26 -17.19 1.22
CA ASN A 76 16.64 -16.35 2.34
C ASN A 76 16.45 -14.87 1.98
N PHE A 77 15.21 -14.39 2.06
CA PHE A 77 14.90 -12.97 1.89
C PHE A 77 15.35 -12.18 3.13
N TYR A 78 16.34 -11.30 2.98
CA TYR A 78 16.98 -10.61 4.10
C TYR A 78 16.00 -9.75 4.93
N TYR A 79 15.02 -9.11 4.27
CA TYR A 79 14.06 -8.22 4.92
C TYR A 79 12.82 -8.94 5.45
N TYR A 80 12.80 -10.28 5.47
CA TYR A 80 11.62 -11.07 5.87
C TYR A 80 11.11 -10.73 7.27
N ASP A 81 12.00 -10.67 8.27
CA ASP A 81 11.62 -10.33 9.64
C ASP A 81 11.01 -8.92 9.73
N ILE A 82 11.56 -7.98 8.96
CA ILE A 82 11.09 -6.60 8.92
C ILE A 82 9.72 -6.52 8.26
N SER A 83 9.52 -7.17 7.10
CA SER A 83 8.19 -7.28 6.45
C SER A 83 7.15 -7.90 7.39
N GLN A 84 7.51 -8.97 8.11
CA GLN A 84 6.62 -9.61 9.07
C GLN A 84 6.24 -8.68 10.21
N ARG A 85 7.21 -7.98 10.82
CA ARG A 85 6.95 -7.05 11.92
C ARG A 85 6.12 -5.86 11.47
N LEU A 86 6.37 -5.33 10.28
CA LEU A 86 5.59 -4.24 9.69
C LEU A 86 4.14 -4.69 9.47
N ASN A 87 3.93 -5.85 8.88
CA ASN A 87 2.60 -6.41 8.66
C ASN A 87 1.87 -6.71 9.97
N ALA A 88 2.57 -7.22 11.00
CA ALA A 88 2.02 -7.42 12.32
C ALA A 88 1.59 -6.10 12.98
N HIS A 89 2.39 -5.04 12.84
CA HIS A 89 2.06 -3.72 13.36
C HIS A 89 0.86 -3.09 12.64
N ALA A 90 0.84 -3.14 11.31
CA ALA A 90 -0.26 -2.65 10.49
C ALA A 90 -1.57 -3.37 10.84
N ASN A 91 -1.54 -4.70 10.93
CA ASN A 91 -2.69 -5.49 11.36
C ASN A 91 -3.13 -5.14 12.79
N ALA A 92 -2.21 -4.97 13.73
CA ALA A 92 -2.55 -4.58 15.10
C ALA A 92 -3.23 -3.20 15.15
N GLN A 93 -2.73 -2.22 14.39
CA GLN A 93 -3.37 -0.90 14.28
C GLN A 93 -4.74 -1.00 13.63
N MET A 94 -4.86 -1.69 12.49
CA MET A 94 -6.13 -1.90 11.80
C MET A 94 -7.16 -2.58 12.72
N ASN A 95 -6.75 -3.61 13.45
CA ASN A 95 -7.58 -4.28 14.45
C ASN A 95 -8.02 -3.33 15.55
N ARG A 96 -7.14 -2.43 16.01
CA ARG A 96 -7.48 -1.39 16.99
C ARG A 96 -8.50 -0.40 16.45
N TRP A 97 -8.31 0.12 15.24
CA TRP A 97 -9.27 1.04 14.61
C TRP A 97 -10.61 0.38 14.35
N MET A 98 -10.62 -0.87 13.86
CA MET A 98 -11.83 -1.68 13.73
C MET A 98 -12.50 -1.92 15.09
N ALA A 99 -11.74 -2.18 16.15
CA ALA A 99 -12.29 -2.34 17.49
C ALA A 99 -12.92 -1.04 18.02
N ILE A 100 -12.29 0.11 17.79
CA ILE A 100 -12.84 1.43 18.15
C ILE A 100 -14.12 1.70 17.36
N LEU A 101 -14.11 1.52 16.03
CA LEU A 101 -15.29 1.68 15.18
C LEU A 101 -16.42 0.75 15.62
N ARG A 102 -16.12 -0.51 15.93
CA ARG A 102 -17.12 -1.44 16.46
C ARG A 102 -17.67 -0.98 17.81
N LYS A 103 -16.82 -0.48 18.70
CA LYS A 103 -17.25 0.00 20.02
C LYS A 103 -18.09 1.27 19.92
N ASP A 104 -17.67 2.27 19.16
CA ASP A 104 -18.32 3.58 19.14
C ASP A 104 -19.50 3.65 18.15
N TYR A 105 -19.42 2.90 17.05
CA TYR A 105 -20.43 2.90 15.98
C TYR A 105 -21.45 1.76 16.12
N PHE A 106 -21.01 0.54 16.49
CA PHE A 106 -21.90 -0.63 16.55
C PHE A 106 -22.51 -0.91 17.94
N ASN A 107 -21.91 -0.45 19.05
CA ASN A 107 -22.54 -0.60 20.37
C ASN A 107 -23.55 0.50 20.71
N HIS A 108 -23.65 1.57 19.93
CA HIS A 108 -24.61 2.65 20.14
C HIS A 108 -25.72 2.59 19.07
N PRO A 109 -26.84 1.88 19.31
CA PRO A 109 -27.91 1.68 18.31
C PRO A 109 -28.52 3.00 17.79
N TRP A 110 -28.43 4.07 18.57
CA TRP A 110 -28.86 5.42 18.23
C TRP A 110 -28.01 6.10 17.14
N SER A 111 -26.73 5.76 17.02
CA SER A 111 -25.85 6.32 15.99
C SER A 111 -26.13 5.69 14.62
N ILE A 112 -26.37 4.37 14.60
CA ILE A 112 -26.73 3.61 13.39
C ILE A 112 -28.03 4.15 12.79
N THR A 113 -29.07 4.35 13.61
CA THR A 113 -30.36 4.88 13.15
C THR A 113 -30.25 6.28 12.57
N SER A 114 -29.40 7.13 13.13
CA SER A 114 -29.16 8.49 12.62
C SER A 114 -28.51 8.48 11.23
N VAL A 115 -27.53 7.60 11.00
CA VAL A 115 -26.84 7.46 9.71
C VAL A 115 -27.78 6.88 8.66
N VAL A 116 -28.53 5.83 9.01
CA VAL A 116 -29.52 5.22 8.11
C VAL A 116 -30.59 6.23 7.72
N TYR A 117 -31.09 7.01 8.68
CA TYR A 117 -32.05 8.08 8.44
C TYR A 117 -31.51 9.12 7.44
N LEU A 118 -30.26 9.54 7.61
CA LEU A 118 -29.61 10.53 6.74
C LEU A 118 -29.42 10.00 5.31
N VAL A 119 -29.06 8.72 5.16
CA VAL A 119 -28.95 8.05 3.85
C VAL A 119 -30.31 7.93 3.16
N VAL A 120 -31.37 7.55 3.90
CA VAL A 120 -32.73 7.46 3.35
C VAL A 120 -33.22 8.83 2.87
N ILE A 121 -33.00 9.88 3.67
CA ILE A 121 -33.32 11.26 3.27
C ILE A 121 -32.53 11.64 2.02
N LEU A 122 -31.24 11.36 1.95
CA LEU A 122 -30.42 11.69 0.78
C LEU A 122 -30.99 11.04 -0.49
N ILE A 123 -31.33 9.75 -0.42
CA ILE A 123 -31.93 9.01 -1.55
C ILE A 123 -33.28 9.62 -1.95
N LEU A 124 -34.15 9.92 -0.99
CA LEU A 124 -35.44 10.57 -1.25
C LEU A 124 -35.27 11.93 -1.90
N THR A 125 -34.31 12.73 -1.42
CA THR A 125 -34.04 14.08 -1.95
C THR A 125 -33.54 14.00 -3.40
N VAL A 126 -32.64 13.05 -3.70
CA VAL A 126 -32.15 12.83 -5.07
C VAL A 126 -33.30 12.38 -5.99
N LEU A 127 -34.16 11.47 -5.54
CA LEU A 127 -35.32 11.03 -6.30
C LEU A 127 -36.32 12.17 -6.54
N GLN A 128 -36.60 12.98 -5.52
CA GLN A 128 -37.48 14.16 -5.62
C GLN A 128 -36.93 15.22 -6.58
N VAL A 129 -35.63 15.49 -6.52
CA VAL A 129 -34.98 16.42 -7.46
C VAL A 129 -35.02 15.85 -8.87
N TYR A 130 -34.75 14.57 -9.05
CA TYR A 130 -34.77 13.94 -10.37
C TYR A 130 -36.17 13.88 -11.01
N THR A 131 -37.20 13.55 -10.23
CA THR A 131 -38.59 13.54 -10.73
C THR A 131 -39.16 14.94 -10.90
N GLY A 132 -38.79 15.88 -10.01
CA GLY A 132 -39.18 17.28 -10.08
C GLY A 132 -38.53 18.05 -11.24
N PHE A 133 -37.33 17.67 -11.68
CA PHE A 133 -36.66 18.27 -12.84
C PHE A 133 -37.19 17.75 -14.19
N LYS A 134 -37.98 16.67 -14.18
CA LYS A 134 -38.52 16.00 -15.39
C LYS A 134 -39.99 16.34 -15.68
N SER A 135 -40.63 17.16 -14.85
CA SER A 135 -41.97 17.76 -15.09
C SER A 135 -41.85 19.18 -15.61
#